data_AF-A0A422QA68-F1
#
_entry.id   AF-A0A422QA68-F1
#
_cell.length_a   1.000
_cell.length_b   1.000
_cell.length_c   1.000
_cell.angle_alpha   90.00
_cell.angle_beta   90.00
_cell.angle_gamma   90.00
#
_symmetry.space_group_name_H-M   'P 1'
#
loop_
_entity.id
_entity.type
_entity.pdbx_description
1 polymer ?
#
loop_
_entity_poly.entity_id
_entity_poly.type
_entity_poly.pdbx_seq_one_letter_code
_entity_poly.pdbx_strand_id
1 'polypeptide(L)'
;MEAPPRASRWSKERYTNLLIPNYIPPELLLYDEGQFLKAFLLRVLSIDLNRFIETKRCEDYFINIPVEPEYNSDGQRINTPDELVAEKRRRTMDELTNILRQNAEMGPNPTAPKEIVRKRYFSQDEMDNGAYGAILGARGLVHQELEQKTKCKIVLAGRGITNTLKDTSTNAARVALEEPHARITAPNEQALQHAMERIEWILSDDPEAQEFRENNRKRMAQIEGRYDPRTWVSSLEKDNDGAPKPGEKREREEQLDEDVQAFLDEL
;
A
#
# COMPACT_ATOMS: atom_id res chain seq x y z
N MET A 1 -41.43 29.24 25.44
CA MET A 1 -40.66 28.94 24.21
C MET A 1 -41.35 27.78 23.54
N GLU A 2 -41.98 28.04 22.40
CA GLU A 2 -42.74 27.07 21.64
C GLU A 2 -41.76 26.09 20.97
N ALA A 3 -42.01 24.78 21.06
CA ALA A 3 -41.14 23.78 20.46
C ALA A 3 -41.11 23.98 18.93
N PRO A 4 -39.94 23.85 18.27
CA PRO A 4 -39.85 24.03 16.82
C PRO A 4 -40.79 23.05 16.10
N PRO A 5 -41.40 23.47 14.98
CA PRO A 5 -42.34 22.63 14.24
C PRO A 5 -41.68 21.32 13.80
N ARG A 6 -42.32 20.18 14.13
CA ARG A 6 -41.82 18.85 13.79
C ARG A 6 -41.79 18.67 12.27
N ALA A 7 -40.65 18.26 11.73
CA ALA A 7 -40.44 18.16 10.29
C ALA A 7 -41.37 17.12 9.63
N SER A 8 -42.14 17.56 8.62
CA SER A 8 -43.10 16.76 7.83
C SER A 8 -42.48 15.48 7.25
N ARG A 9 -43.30 14.44 6.99
CA ARG A 9 -42.99 13.16 6.27
C ARG A 9 -42.22 13.28 4.95
N TRP A 10 -42.10 14.49 4.40
CA TRP A 10 -41.39 14.79 3.15
C TRP A 10 -40.22 15.79 3.28
N SER A 11 -39.84 16.24 4.49
CA SER A 11 -38.64 17.05 4.68
C SER A 11 -37.38 16.36 4.12
N LYS A 12 -36.61 17.13 3.35
CA LYS A 12 -35.35 16.70 2.71
C LYS A 12 -34.23 16.38 3.71
N GLU A 13 -34.37 16.84 4.94
CA GLU A 13 -33.35 16.76 6.00
C GLU A 13 -33.32 15.43 6.75
N ARG A 14 -34.11 14.43 6.33
CA ARG A 14 -34.44 13.30 7.21
C ARG A 14 -33.40 12.19 7.32
N TYR A 15 -32.40 12.15 6.45
CA TYR A 15 -31.35 11.13 6.50
C TYR A 15 -30.01 11.71 6.10
N THR A 16 -29.50 12.66 6.87
CA THR A 16 -28.12 13.11 6.74
C THR A 16 -27.27 12.42 7.79
N ASN A 17 -27.30 11.08 7.82
CA ASN A 17 -26.05 10.40 8.11
C ASN A 17 -25.17 10.62 6.88
N LEU A 18 -24.53 11.80 6.84
CA LEU A 18 -23.55 12.21 5.81
C LEU A 18 -22.39 11.22 5.70
N LEU A 19 -22.27 10.33 6.69
CA LEU A 19 -21.30 9.26 6.80
C LEU A 19 -21.67 8.00 6.02
N ILE A 20 -22.92 7.86 5.57
CA ILE A 20 -23.35 6.68 4.79
C ILE A 20 -23.32 7.05 3.30
N PRO A 21 -22.52 6.34 2.48
CA PRO A 21 -22.54 6.53 1.04
C PRO A 21 -23.93 6.22 0.46
N ASN A 22 -24.46 7.15 -0.34
CA ASN A 22 -25.72 6.93 -1.07
C ASN A 22 -25.58 5.91 -2.21
N TYR A 23 -24.35 5.65 -2.65
CA TYR A 23 -24.03 4.65 -3.66
C TYR A 23 -23.33 3.46 -2.99
N ILE A 24 -23.93 2.28 -3.11
CA ILE A 24 -23.34 1.02 -2.68
C ILE A 24 -22.86 0.31 -3.96
N PRO A 25 -21.54 0.13 -4.15
CA PRO A 25 -20.99 -0.59 -5.30
C PRO A 25 -21.55 -2.03 -5.39
N PRO A 26 -21.97 -2.51 -6.58
CA PRO A 26 -22.50 -3.85 -6.76
C PRO A 26 -21.50 -4.96 -6.44
N GLU A 27 -20.19 -4.67 -6.50
CA GLU A 27 -19.11 -5.58 -6.15
C GLU A 27 -19.19 -6.00 -4.66
N LEU A 28 -19.62 -5.09 -3.79
CA LEU A 28 -19.80 -5.37 -2.35
C LEU A 28 -21.02 -6.26 -2.06
N LEU A 29 -21.98 -6.33 -2.99
CA LEU A 29 -23.12 -7.24 -2.90
C LEU A 29 -22.73 -8.66 -3.30
N LEU A 30 -21.76 -8.80 -4.21
CA LEU A 30 -21.28 -10.09 -4.71
C LEU A 30 -20.17 -10.69 -3.82
N TYR A 31 -19.37 -9.83 -3.19
CA TYR A 31 -18.29 -10.26 -2.29
C TYR A 31 -18.85 -10.91 -1.02
N ASP A 32 -18.43 -12.15 -0.75
CA ASP A 32 -18.80 -12.91 0.44
C ASP A 32 -20.33 -12.96 0.66
N GLU A 33 -21.09 -13.10 -0.42
CA GLU A 33 -22.56 -13.09 -0.43
C GLU A 33 -23.19 -11.83 0.21
N GLY A 34 -22.46 -10.71 0.23
CA GLY A 34 -22.90 -9.46 0.84
C GLY A 34 -22.79 -9.43 2.37
N GLN A 35 -22.12 -10.41 3.00
CA GLN A 35 -21.91 -10.44 4.45
C GLN A 35 -21.12 -9.21 4.95
N PHE A 36 -20.12 -8.75 4.19
CA PHE A 36 -19.38 -7.53 4.51
C PHE A 36 -20.31 -6.30 4.57
N LEU A 37 -21.15 -6.13 3.56
CA LEU A 37 -22.11 -5.02 3.51
C LEU A 37 -23.09 -5.09 4.67
N LYS A 38 -23.59 -6.30 4.98
CA LYS A 38 -24.46 -6.53 6.14
C LYS A 38 -23.77 -6.14 7.44
N ALA A 39 -22.54 -6.57 7.67
CA ALA A 39 -21.76 -6.22 8.86
C ALA A 39 -21.51 -4.71 8.97
N PHE A 40 -21.23 -4.05 7.85
CA PHE A 40 -21.05 -2.59 7.79
C PHE A 40 -22.33 -1.85 8.18
N LEU A 41 -23.47 -2.23 7.59
CA LEU A 41 -24.78 -1.62 7.90
C LEU A 41 -25.18 -1.85 9.36
N LEU A 42 -24.95 -3.04 9.91
CA LEU A 42 -25.21 -3.34 11.33
C LEU A 42 -24.33 -2.50 12.26
N ARG A 43 -23.06 -2.26 11.89
CA ARG A 43 -22.16 -1.40 12.68
C ARG A 43 -22.65 0.05 12.69
N VAL A 44 -23.03 0.58 11.54
CA VAL A 44 -23.58 1.94 11.43
C VAL A 44 -24.87 2.07 12.24
N LEU A 45 -25.79 1.11 12.10
CA LEU A 45 -27.03 1.07 12.86
C LEU A 45 -26.75 1.04 14.38
N SER A 46 -25.76 0.26 14.84
CA SER A 46 -25.39 0.21 16.25
C SER A 46 -24.89 1.56 16.78
N ILE A 47 -24.10 2.29 15.99
CA ILE A 47 -23.62 3.64 16.32
C ILE A 47 -24.79 4.63 16.42
N ASP A 48 -25.71 4.60 15.45
CA ASP A 48 -26.89 5.46 15.47
C ASP A 48 -27.79 5.19 16.69
N LEU A 49 -28.07 3.91 16.97
CA LEU A 49 -28.87 3.52 18.13
C LEU A 49 -28.21 3.96 19.45
N ASN A 50 -26.88 3.83 19.57
CA ASN A 50 -26.14 4.35 20.72
C ASN A 50 -26.26 5.87 20.84
N ARG A 51 -26.11 6.61 19.74
CA ARG A 51 -26.29 8.07 19.73
C ARG A 51 -27.70 8.46 20.19
N PHE A 52 -28.75 7.76 19.77
CA PHE A 52 -30.12 8.04 20.22
C PHE A 52 -30.29 7.82 21.73
N ILE A 53 -29.69 6.75 22.28
CA ILE A 53 -29.70 6.45 23.72
C ILE A 53 -28.95 7.54 24.50
N GLU A 54 -27.74 7.90 24.07
CA GLU A 54 -26.91 8.91 24.75
C GLU A 54 -27.56 10.30 24.75
N THR A 55 -28.17 10.68 23.63
CA THR A 55 -28.83 11.98 23.48
C THR A 55 -30.25 12.01 24.05
N LYS A 56 -30.77 10.87 24.55
CA LYS A 56 -32.16 10.70 25.00
C LYS A 56 -33.19 11.10 23.94
N ARG A 57 -32.91 10.77 22.67
CA ARG A 57 -33.75 11.08 21.50
C ARG A 57 -34.32 9.81 20.85
N CYS A 58 -34.57 8.76 21.63
CA CYS A 58 -35.07 7.48 21.12
C CYS A 58 -36.43 7.60 20.41
N GLU A 59 -37.26 8.58 20.79
CA GLU A 59 -38.52 8.88 20.10
C GLU A 59 -38.32 9.25 18.63
N ASP A 60 -37.20 9.90 18.30
CA ASP A 60 -36.92 10.37 16.94
C ASP A 60 -36.73 9.20 15.97
N TYR A 61 -36.28 8.05 16.47
CA TYR A 61 -36.14 6.83 15.68
C TYR A 61 -37.48 6.31 15.15
N PHE A 62 -38.56 6.49 15.92
CA PHE A 62 -39.89 5.98 15.60
C PHE A 62 -40.80 7.01 14.91
N ILE A 63 -40.30 8.21 14.56
CA ILE A 63 -41.10 9.24 13.87
C ILE A 63 -41.79 8.69 12.62
N ASN A 64 -41.11 7.80 11.88
CA ASN A 64 -41.63 7.22 10.65
C ASN A 64 -42.10 5.76 10.82
N ILE A 65 -42.02 5.21 12.04
CA ILE A 65 -42.33 3.81 12.35
C ILE A 65 -43.34 3.83 13.51
N PRO A 66 -44.66 3.81 13.23
CA PRO A 66 -45.65 3.81 14.30
C PRO A 66 -45.50 2.54 15.15
N VAL A 67 -45.41 2.71 16.46
CA VAL A 67 -45.35 1.62 17.43
C VAL A 67 -46.62 1.65 18.27
N GLU A 68 -47.35 0.54 18.28
CA GLU A 68 -48.54 0.38 19.10
C GLU A 68 -48.15 0.21 20.58
N PRO A 69 -48.77 0.96 21.52
CA PRO A 69 -48.41 0.88 22.93
C PRO A 69 -48.94 -0.41 23.55
N GLU A 70 -48.03 -1.24 24.07
CA GLU A 70 -48.36 -2.45 24.82
C GLU A 70 -48.22 -2.21 26.32
N TYR A 71 -49.16 -2.74 27.10
CA TYR A 71 -49.25 -2.54 28.54
C TYR A 71 -49.15 -3.87 29.28
N ASN A 72 -48.46 -3.87 30.42
CA ASN A 72 -48.43 -5.01 31.33
C ASN A 72 -49.77 -5.16 32.09
N SER A 73 -49.94 -6.26 32.82
CA SER A 73 -51.04 -6.48 33.76
C SER A 73 -51.21 -5.35 34.78
N ASP A 74 -50.12 -4.66 35.13
CA ASP A 74 -50.09 -3.54 36.08
C ASP A 74 -50.40 -2.18 35.42
N GLY A 75 -50.76 -2.16 34.13
CA GLY A 75 -51.09 -0.93 33.39
C GLY A 75 -49.89 -0.05 33.03
N GLN A 76 -48.66 -0.52 33.25
CA GLN A 76 -47.44 0.16 32.80
C GLN A 76 -47.14 -0.17 31.34
N ARG A 77 -46.72 0.84 30.56
CA ARG A 77 -46.32 0.64 29.16
C ARG A 77 -44.98 -0.09 29.12
N ILE A 78 -44.96 -1.29 28.57
CA ILE A 78 -43.74 -2.09 28.36
C ILE A 78 -43.00 -1.57 27.14
N ASN A 79 -43.73 -1.15 26.12
CA ASN A 79 -43.17 -0.79 24.84
C ASN A 79 -42.68 0.67 24.80
N THR A 80 -41.77 1.05 25.69
CA THR A 80 -41.19 2.40 25.71
C THR A 80 -40.16 2.55 24.57
N PRO A 81 -40.07 3.72 23.92
CA PRO A 81 -39.10 3.96 22.84
C PRO A 81 -37.65 3.67 23.26
N ASP A 82 -37.31 3.96 24.51
CA ASP A 82 -35.98 3.70 25.08
C ASP A 82 -35.69 2.19 25.17
N GLU A 83 -36.66 1.40 25.67
CA GLU A 83 -36.53 -0.05 25.77
C GLU A 83 -36.43 -0.70 24.39
N LEU A 84 -37.24 -0.26 23.41
CA LEU A 84 -37.17 -0.76 22.04
C LEU A 84 -35.84 -0.48 21.36
N VAL A 85 -35.32 0.75 21.47
CA VAL A 85 -34.03 1.12 20.89
C VAL A 85 -32.90 0.33 21.56
N ALA A 86 -32.96 0.15 22.88
CA ALA A 86 -32.00 -0.66 23.61
C ALA A 86 -32.04 -2.15 23.21
N GLU A 87 -33.24 -2.72 23.04
CA GLU A 87 -33.41 -4.09 22.57
C GLU A 87 -32.90 -4.26 21.14
N LYS A 88 -33.27 -3.34 20.25
CA LYS A 88 -32.81 -3.33 18.86
C LYS A 88 -31.30 -3.23 18.76
N ARG A 89 -30.68 -2.40 19.60
CA ARG A 89 -29.22 -2.31 19.70
C ARG A 89 -28.61 -3.64 20.13
N ARG A 90 -29.18 -4.31 21.13
CA ARG A 90 -28.70 -5.62 21.60
C ARG A 90 -28.74 -6.65 20.48
N ARG A 91 -29.89 -6.78 19.80
CA ARG A 91 -30.06 -7.69 18.65
C ARG A 91 -29.06 -7.39 17.53
N THR A 92 -28.87 -6.11 17.20
CA THR A 92 -27.90 -5.66 16.19
C THR A 92 -26.47 -6.07 16.56
N MET A 93 -26.10 -5.94 17.83
CA MET A 93 -24.79 -6.31 18.35
C MET A 93 -24.58 -7.83 18.35
N ASP A 94 -25.62 -8.59 18.72
CA ASP A 94 -25.59 -10.06 18.71
C ASP A 94 -25.41 -10.58 17.27
N GLU A 95 -26.14 -10.02 16.31
CA GLU A 95 -26.00 -10.34 14.88
C GLU A 95 -24.60 -10.00 14.35
N LEU A 96 -24.09 -8.81 14.67
CA LEU A 96 -22.75 -8.39 14.29
C LEU A 96 -21.68 -9.33 14.88
N THR A 97 -21.84 -9.73 16.14
CA THR A 97 -20.93 -10.66 16.81
C THR A 97 -20.95 -12.04 16.16
N ASN A 98 -22.13 -12.52 15.75
CA ASN A 98 -22.27 -13.79 15.04
C ASN A 98 -21.58 -13.76 13.67
N ILE A 99 -21.75 -12.68 12.90
CA ILE A 99 -21.05 -12.52 11.60
C ILE A 99 -19.53 -12.46 11.81
N LEU A 100 -19.06 -11.73 12.82
CA LEU A 100 -17.63 -11.67 13.13
C LEU A 100 -17.08 -13.02 13.57
N ARG A 101 -17.84 -13.81 14.33
CA ARG A 101 -17.44 -15.17 14.75
C ARG A 101 -17.34 -16.11 13.55
N GLN A 102 -18.35 -16.13 12.67
CA GLN A 102 -18.32 -16.93 11.45
C GLN A 102 -17.13 -16.57 10.56
N ASN A 103 -16.84 -15.27 10.42
CA ASN A 103 -15.66 -14.80 9.70
C ASN A 103 -14.34 -15.20 10.37
N ALA A 104 -14.29 -15.21 11.71
CA ALA A 104 -13.11 -15.66 12.46
C ALA A 104 -12.90 -17.17 12.37
N GLU A 105 -13.97 -17.97 12.31
CA GLU A 105 -13.93 -19.43 12.15
C GLU A 105 -13.56 -19.86 10.70
N MET A 106 -13.92 -19.04 9.70
CA MET A 106 -13.60 -19.24 8.29
C MET A 106 -12.17 -18.78 7.91
N GLY A 107 -11.50 -18.03 8.79
CA GLY A 107 -10.14 -17.53 8.56
C GLY A 107 -9.06 -18.53 8.99
N PRO A 108 -7.89 -18.60 8.31
CA PRO A 108 -6.74 -19.32 8.83
C PRO A 108 -6.32 -18.68 10.16
N ASN A 109 -6.52 -19.43 11.26
CA ASN A 109 -6.08 -19.19 12.64
C ASN A 109 -5.77 -17.73 13.05
N PRO A 110 -6.56 -17.09 13.95
CA PRO A 110 -6.36 -15.70 14.38
C PRO A 110 -5.04 -15.45 15.14
N THR A 111 -4.30 -16.50 15.50
CA THR A 111 -3.04 -16.43 16.25
C THR A 111 -1.82 -16.18 15.37
N ALA A 112 -1.90 -16.40 14.05
CA ALA A 112 -0.80 -16.06 13.15
C ALA A 112 -0.89 -14.57 12.82
N PRO A 113 0.13 -13.75 13.11
CA PRO A 113 0.16 -12.38 12.63
C PRO A 113 0.03 -12.44 11.10
N LYS A 114 -1.02 -11.83 10.56
CA LYS A 114 -1.25 -11.79 9.11
C LYS A 114 -0.10 -11.00 8.51
N GLU A 115 0.87 -11.71 7.93
CA GLU A 115 1.97 -11.07 7.21
C GLU A 115 1.38 -10.28 6.03
N ILE A 116 1.58 -8.97 6.05
CA ILE A 116 1.11 -8.09 5.00
C ILE A 116 2.11 -8.17 3.86
N VAL A 117 1.64 -8.55 2.68
CA VAL A 117 2.47 -8.65 1.48
C VAL A 117 2.10 -7.54 0.50
N ARG A 118 3.09 -6.72 0.13
CA ARG A 118 2.97 -5.68 -0.90
C ARG A 118 4.01 -5.90 -1.98
N LYS A 119 3.60 -5.73 -3.24
CA LYS A 119 4.50 -5.74 -4.40
C LYS A 119 4.71 -4.30 -4.88
N ARG A 120 5.97 -3.89 -5.03
CA ARG A 120 6.39 -2.63 -5.68
C ARG A 120 7.01 -2.97 -7.03
N TYR A 121 6.31 -2.65 -8.11
CA TYR A 121 6.79 -2.90 -9.47
C TYR A 121 7.86 -1.87 -9.85
N PHE A 122 8.86 -2.31 -10.61
CA PHE A 122 9.87 -1.43 -11.21
C PHE A 122 9.38 -0.94 -12.58
N SER A 123 9.67 0.32 -12.90
CA SER A 123 9.48 0.81 -14.27
C SER A 123 10.56 0.22 -15.20
N GLN A 124 10.32 0.27 -16.52
CA GLN A 124 11.31 -0.19 -17.50
C GLN A 124 12.62 0.61 -17.41
N ASP A 125 12.53 1.93 -17.24
CA ASP A 125 13.70 2.81 -17.11
C ASP A 125 14.51 2.50 -15.83
N GLU A 126 13.84 2.22 -14.72
CA GLU A 126 14.51 1.81 -13.46
C GLU A 126 15.24 0.47 -13.62
N MET A 127 14.67 -0.44 -14.40
CA MET A 127 15.28 -1.74 -14.70
C MET A 127 16.52 -1.58 -15.58
N ASP A 128 16.44 -0.74 -16.62
CA ASP A 128 17.54 -0.49 -17.54
C ASP A 128 18.69 0.27 -16.85
N ASN A 129 18.36 1.16 -15.91
CA ASN A 129 19.33 1.83 -15.03
C ASN A 129 19.95 0.91 -13.96
N GLY A 130 19.48 -0.33 -13.83
CA GLY A 130 19.99 -1.28 -12.85
C GLY A 130 19.65 -0.91 -11.40
N ALA A 131 18.50 -0.27 -11.17
CA ALA A 131 18.12 0.24 -9.85
C ALA A 131 17.96 -0.86 -8.78
N TYR A 132 17.64 -2.10 -9.20
CA TYR A 132 17.65 -3.28 -8.33
C TYR A 132 19.02 -3.53 -7.68
N GLY A 133 20.12 -3.20 -8.37
CA GLY A 133 21.48 -3.33 -7.86
C GLY A 133 21.78 -2.34 -6.73
N ALA A 134 21.16 -1.17 -6.73
CA ALA A 134 21.28 -0.19 -5.64
C ALA A 134 20.59 -0.67 -4.36
N ILE A 135 19.46 -1.38 -4.49
CA ILE A 135 18.73 -1.97 -3.35
C ILE A 135 19.51 -3.14 -2.76
N LEU A 136 20.08 -4.00 -3.60
CA LEU A 136 20.90 -5.13 -3.13
C LEU A 136 22.20 -4.64 -2.48
N GLY A 137 22.89 -3.73 -3.18
CA GLY A 137 24.20 -3.21 -2.83
C GLY A 137 25.31 -4.25 -2.82
N ALA A 138 26.48 -3.82 -2.37
CA ALA A 138 27.67 -4.66 -2.39
C ALA A 138 27.49 -5.93 -1.55
N ARG A 139 27.51 -7.09 -2.21
CA ARG A 139 27.25 -8.42 -1.63
C ARG A 139 25.92 -8.54 -0.84
N GLY A 140 24.92 -7.70 -1.12
CA GLY A 140 23.66 -7.73 -0.38
C GLY A 140 23.67 -6.98 0.96
N LEU A 141 24.72 -6.21 1.28
CA LEU A 141 24.82 -5.51 2.57
C LEU A 141 23.69 -4.49 2.78
N VAL A 142 23.35 -3.73 1.73
CA VAL A 142 22.28 -2.72 1.81
C VAL A 142 20.92 -3.39 2.00
N HIS A 143 20.69 -4.50 1.30
CA HIS A 143 19.47 -5.30 1.47
C HIS A 143 19.34 -5.86 2.88
N GLN A 144 20.41 -6.41 3.46
CA GLN A 144 20.41 -6.90 4.85
C GLN A 144 20.17 -5.77 5.86
N GLU A 145 20.80 -4.61 5.68
CA GLU A 145 20.59 -3.44 6.53
C GLU A 145 19.14 -2.93 6.43
N LEU A 146 18.57 -2.95 5.23
CA LEU A 146 17.19 -2.56 4.96
C LEU A 146 16.21 -3.52 5.67
N GLU A 147 16.41 -4.83 5.56
CA GLU A 147 15.61 -5.83 6.28
C GLU A 147 15.73 -5.68 7.80
N GLN A 148 16.95 -5.44 8.32
CA GLN A 148 17.20 -5.28 9.75
C GLN A 148 16.52 -4.02 10.32
N LYS A 149 16.61 -2.88 9.62
CA LYS A 149 16.01 -1.62 10.06
C LYS A 149 14.49 -1.64 10.00
N THR A 150 13.93 -2.23 8.93
CA THR A 150 12.48 -2.24 8.70
C THR A 150 11.78 -3.42 9.37
N LYS A 151 12.52 -4.44 9.81
CA LYS A 151 11.99 -5.73 10.29
C LYS A 151 11.04 -6.38 9.28
N CYS A 152 11.26 -6.13 7.99
CA CYS A 152 10.51 -6.68 6.88
C CYS A 152 11.39 -7.65 6.10
N LYS A 153 10.75 -8.60 5.43
CA LYS A 153 11.40 -9.50 4.49
C LYS A 153 11.20 -8.98 3.07
N ILE A 154 12.30 -8.71 2.37
CA ILE A 154 12.28 -8.07 1.06
C ILE A 154 12.84 -9.06 0.04
N VAL A 155 12.05 -9.42 -0.97
CA VAL A 155 12.46 -10.34 -2.03
C VAL A 155 12.36 -9.63 -3.37
N LEU A 156 13.50 -9.48 -4.04
CA LEU A 156 13.54 -8.98 -5.41
C LEU A 156 13.23 -10.13 -6.37
N ALA A 157 12.23 -9.94 -7.23
CA ALA A 157 11.63 -10.96 -8.07
C ALA A 157 11.30 -10.41 -9.46
N GLY A 158 11.15 -11.31 -10.45
CA GLY A 158 10.73 -10.96 -11.80
C GLY A 158 11.81 -11.07 -12.87
N ARG A 159 11.39 -10.80 -14.10
CA ARG A 159 12.19 -10.91 -15.32
C ARG A 159 13.42 -9.99 -15.26
N GLY A 160 14.60 -10.55 -15.54
CA GLY A 160 15.87 -9.81 -15.54
C GLY A 160 16.54 -9.62 -14.17
N ILE A 161 15.79 -9.82 -13.07
CA ILE A 161 16.33 -9.80 -11.70
C ILE A 161 16.72 -11.21 -11.24
N THR A 162 15.82 -12.17 -11.48
CA THR A 162 16.04 -13.57 -11.10
C THR A 162 16.92 -14.28 -12.13
N ASN A 163 18.02 -14.87 -11.66
CA ASN A 163 18.93 -15.60 -12.53
C ASN A 163 18.42 -17.03 -12.74
N THR A 164 17.79 -17.27 -13.89
CA THR A 164 17.19 -18.56 -14.26
C THR A 164 18.19 -19.71 -14.32
N LEU A 165 19.49 -19.42 -14.46
CA LEU A 165 20.55 -20.43 -14.48
C LEU A 165 20.93 -20.93 -13.08
N LYS A 166 20.69 -20.14 -12.03
CA LYS A 166 21.13 -20.46 -10.66
C LYS A 166 20.04 -21.17 -9.85
N ASP A 167 18.78 -20.83 -10.08
CA ASP A 167 17.66 -21.37 -9.31
C ASP A 167 16.81 -22.32 -10.15
N THR A 168 17.07 -23.62 -10.04
CA THR A 168 16.33 -24.69 -10.77
C THR A 168 14.98 -25.04 -10.12
N SER A 169 14.49 -24.25 -9.16
CA SER A 169 13.22 -24.54 -8.50
C SER A 169 12.03 -24.24 -9.42
N THR A 170 10.98 -25.07 -9.35
CA THR A 170 9.73 -24.87 -10.11
C THR A 170 9.06 -23.52 -9.81
N ASN A 171 9.24 -23.02 -8.58
CA ASN A 171 8.77 -21.69 -8.17
C ASN A 171 9.60 -20.56 -8.79
N ALA A 172 10.91 -20.74 -8.97
CA ALA A 172 11.76 -19.74 -9.61
C ALA A 172 11.37 -19.52 -11.09
N ALA A 173 10.95 -20.57 -11.79
CA ALA A 173 10.49 -20.47 -13.18
C ALA A 173 9.22 -19.60 -13.31
N ARG A 174 8.27 -19.72 -12.35
CA ARG A 174 7.08 -18.84 -12.32
C ARG A 174 7.46 -17.40 -11.97
N VAL A 175 8.34 -17.21 -10.98
CA VAL A 175 8.78 -15.89 -10.54
C VAL A 175 9.57 -15.17 -11.64
N ALA A 176 10.33 -15.88 -12.47
CA ALA A 176 11.08 -15.31 -13.59
C ALA A 176 10.18 -14.79 -14.73
N LEU A 177 8.93 -15.26 -14.81
CA LEU A 177 7.94 -14.77 -15.77
C LEU A 177 7.19 -13.53 -15.27
N GLU A 178 7.19 -13.27 -13.97
CA GLU A 178 6.53 -12.08 -13.40
C GLU A 178 7.26 -10.79 -13.79
N GLU A 179 6.51 -9.69 -13.85
CA GLU A 179 7.09 -8.35 -14.01
C GLU A 179 8.09 -8.05 -12.88
N PRO A 180 9.17 -7.32 -13.16
CA PRO A 180 10.18 -7.01 -12.16
C PRO A 180 9.55 -6.25 -10.99
N HIS A 181 9.66 -6.81 -9.78
CA HIS A 181 9.09 -6.22 -8.57
C HIS A 181 9.89 -6.56 -7.31
N ALA A 182 9.80 -5.68 -6.31
CA ALA A 182 10.18 -5.96 -4.94
C ALA A 182 8.94 -6.45 -4.17
N ARG A 183 8.98 -7.69 -3.69
CA ARG A 183 7.95 -8.25 -2.80
C ARG A 183 8.37 -8.03 -1.35
N ILE A 184 7.59 -7.22 -0.63
CA ILE A 184 7.84 -6.88 0.77
C ILE A 184 6.81 -7.60 1.62
N THR A 185 7.28 -8.35 2.60
CA THR A 185 6.47 -9.05 3.59
C THR A 185 6.75 -8.43 4.96
N ALA A 186 5.73 -7.85 5.58
CA ALA A 186 5.85 -7.08 6.82
C ALA A 186 4.89 -7.60 7.90
N PRO A 187 5.27 -7.51 9.19
CA PRO A 187 4.39 -7.88 10.30
C PRO A 187 3.30 -6.83 10.58
N ASN A 188 3.59 -5.55 10.32
CA ASN A 188 2.73 -4.40 10.60
C ASN A 188 2.69 -3.43 9.41
N GLU A 189 1.61 -2.68 9.27
CA GLU A 189 1.45 -1.67 8.20
C GLU A 189 2.47 -0.52 8.32
N GLN A 190 2.82 -0.11 9.53
CA GLN A 190 3.87 0.90 9.76
C GLN A 190 5.25 0.42 9.28
N ALA A 191 5.59 -0.86 9.51
CA ALA A 191 6.85 -1.44 9.05
C ALA A 191 6.88 -1.55 7.52
N LEU A 192 5.75 -1.91 6.92
CA LEU A 192 5.56 -1.94 5.48
C LEU A 192 5.77 -0.55 4.86
N GLN A 193 5.13 0.47 5.42
CA GLN A 193 5.22 1.84 4.95
C GLN A 193 6.66 2.36 5.03
N HIS A 194 7.33 2.14 6.17
CA HIS A 194 8.73 2.52 6.33
C HIS A 194 9.67 1.79 5.36
N ALA A 195 9.41 0.52 5.03
CA ALA A 195 10.16 -0.22 4.01
C ALA A 195 9.91 0.33 2.60
N MET A 196 8.67 0.65 2.27
CA MET A 196 8.28 1.25 0.98
C MET A 196 8.94 2.61 0.79
N GLU A 197 8.79 3.52 1.76
CA GLU A 197 9.41 4.86 1.74
C GLU A 197 10.93 4.77 1.58
N ARG A 198 11.57 3.81 2.26
CA ARG A 198 13.02 3.65 2.15
C ARG A 198 13.45 3.13 0.78
N ILE A 199 12.69 2.22 0.17
CA ILE A 199 12.96 1.75 -1.20
C ILE A 199 12.73 2.88 -2.19
N GLU A 200 11.64 3.63 -2.07
CA GLU A 200 11.34 4.78 -2.93
C GLU A 200 12.40 5.87 -2.80
N TRP A 201 12.91 6.14 -1.59
CA TRP A 201 14.02 7.05 -1.39
C TRP A 201 15.31 6.58 -2.06
N ILE A 202 15.64 5.28 -2.04
CA ILE A 202 16.85 4.78 -2.75
C ILE A 202 16.73 5.01 -4.26
N LEU A 203 15.50 5.00 -4.77
CA LEU A 203 15.17 5.13 -6.18
C LEU A 203 14.85 6.56 -6.61
N SER A 204 14.74 7.50 -5.66
CA SER A 204 14.43 8.88 -5.96
C SER A 204 15.63 9.60 -6.59
N ASP A 205 15.32 10.72 -7.24
CA ASP A 205 16.31 11.64 -7.82
C ASP A 205 16.82 12.66 -6.80
N ASP A 206 16.61 12.41 -5.50
CA ASP A 206 17.17 13.26 -4.45
C ASP A 206 18.71 13.20 -4.47
N PRO A 207 19.41 14.33 -4.27
CA PRO A 207 20.87 14.37 -4.33
C PRO A 207 21.53 13.43 -3.31
N GLU A 208 20.96 13.32 -2.09
CA GLU A 208 21.43 12.40 -1.06
C GLU A 208 21.26 10.92 -1.48
N ALA A 209 20.16 10.60 -2.16
CA ALA A 209 19.91 9.27 -2.67
C ALA A 209 20.87 8.92 -3.81
N GLN A 210 21.17 9.88 -4.69
CA GLN A 210 22.18 9.72 -5.75
C GLN A 210 23.57 9.46 -5.16
N GLU A 211 24.02 10.26 -4.19
CA GLU A 211 25.28 10.03 -3.47
C GLU A 211 25.32 8.65 -2.81
N PHE A 212 24.21 8.21 -2.21
CA PHE A 212 24.09 6.87 -1.64
C PHE A 212 24.27 5.77 -2.71
N ARG A 213 23.61 5.91 -3.86
CA ARG A 213 23.75 4.98 -5.00
C ARG A 213 25.18 4.93 -5.53
N GLU A 214 25.85 6.07 -5.62
CA GLU A 214 27.24 6.17 -6.08
C GLU A 214 28.22 5.54 -5.10
N ASN A 215 28.08 5.83 -3.81
CA ASN A 215 28.88 5.23 -2.76
C ASN A 215 28.73 3.71 -2.76
N ASN A 216 27.51 3.22 -2.97
CA ASN A 216 27.25 1.79 -3.09
C ASN A 216 27.93 1.21 -4.34
N ARG A 217 27.85 1.88 -5.49
CA ARG A 217 28.53 1.47 -6.73
C ARG A 217 30.05 1.42 -6.58
N LYS A 218 30.63 2.40 -5.89
CA LYS A 218 32.05 2.46 -5.55
C LYS A 218 32.46 1.29 -4.68
N ARG A 219 31.68 0.98 -3.63
CA ARG A 219 31.92 -0.18 -2.76
C ARG A 219 31.83 -1.51 -3.52
N MET A 220 30.86 -1.64 -4.43
CA MET A 220 30.75 -2.81 -5.31
C MET A 220 32.03 -3.00 -6.14
N ALA A 221 32.48 -1.94 -6.82
CA ALA A 221 33.68 -1.99 -7.64
C ALA A 221 34.95 -2.32 -6.81
N GLN A 222 35.04 -1.81 -5.57
CA GLN A 222 36.15 -2.11 -4.66
C GLN A 222 36.18 -3.59 -4.28
N ILE A 223 35.03 -4.16 -3.94
CA ILE A 223 34.93 -5.57 -3.54
C ILE A 223 35.21 -6.52 -4.71
N GLU A 224 34.81 -6.15 -5.92
CA GLU A 224 35.07 -6.92 -7.14
C GLU A 224 36.49 -6.70 -7.70
N GLY A 225 37.27 -5.79 -7.11
CA GLY A 225 38.62 -5.45 -7.59
C GLY A 225 38.64 -4.66 -8.90
N ARG A 226 37.50 -4.10 -9.32
CA ARG A 226 37.34 -3.28 -10.53
C ARG A 226 37.49 -1.77 -10.27
N TYR A 227 37.75 -1.39 -9.02
CA TYR A 227 37.91 0.01 -8.64
C TYR A 227 39.34 0.50 -8.87
N ASP A 228 39.50 1.43 -9.81
CA ASP A 228 40.71 2.22 -9.96
C ASP A 228 40.38 3.69 -9.62
N PRO A 229 41.01 4.28 -8.60
CA PRO A 229 40.75 5.66 -8.19
C PRO A 229 41.10 6.69 -9.28
N ARG A 230 41.89 6.35 -10.30
CA ARG A 230 42.30 7.28 -11.38
C ARG A 230 41.31 7.34 -12.53
N THR A 231 40.50 6.29 -12.73
CA THR A 231 39.56 6.18 -13.85
C THR A 231 38.10 6.14 -13.39
N TRP A 232 37.85 6.23 -12.09
CA TRP A 232 36.50 6.24 -11.55
C TRP A 232 35.84 7.59 -11.81
N VAL A 233 34.83 7.60 -12.66
CA VAL A 233 33.99 8.78 -12.94
C VAL A 233 32.68 8.65 -12.18
N SER A 234 32.27 9.71 -11.47
CA SER A 234 30.97 9.76 -10.79
C SER A 234 29.83 9.74 -11.82
N SER A 235 28.66 9.23 -11.46
CA SER A 235 27.50 9.22 -12.38
C SER A 235 27.01 10.64 -12.61
N LEU A 236 27.04 11.49 -11.57
CA LEU A 236 26.75 12.92 -11.65
C LEU A 236 27.67 13.63 -12.65
N GLU A 237 28.96 13.29 -12.67
CA GLU A 237 29.91 13.86 -13.64
C GLU A 237 29.62 13.37 -15.05
N LYS A 238 29.19 12.10 -15.20
CA LYS A 238 28.87 11.48 -16.48
C LYS A 238 27.58 12.02 -17.13
N ASP A 239 26.61 12.44 -16.32
CA ASP A 239 25.37 13.05 -16.82
C ASP A 239 25.58 14.53 -17.20
N ASN A 240 26.56 15.19 -16.58
CA ASN A 240 26.90 16.58 -16.86
C ASN A 240 27.84 16.72 -18.08
N ASP A 241 28.78 15.78 -18.25
CA ASP A 241 29.54 15.58 -19.48
C ASP A 241 28.68 14.78 -20.47
N GLY A 242 27.69 15.46 -21.07
CA GLY A 242 26.70 14.87 -21.97
C GLY A 242 27.28 13.73 -22.81
N ALA A 243 26.70 12.53 -22.67
CA ALA A 243 27.15 11.35 -23.39
C ALA A 243 27.32 11.69 -24.88
N PRO A 244 28.50 11.42 -25.49
CA PRO A 244 28.69 11.72 -26.89
C PRO A 244 27.65 10.94 -27.68
N LYS A 245 26.91 11.63 -28.55
CA LYS A 245 25.94 10.98 -29.43
C LYS A 245 26.69 9.90 -30.21
N PRO A 246 26.07 8.74 -30.49
CA PRO A 246 26.72 7.71 -31.30
C PRO A 246 27.11 8.31 -32.66
N GLY A 247 28.41 8.59 -32.86
CA GLY A 247 28.94 9.23 -34.08
C GLY A 247 29.80 10.47 -33.87
N GLU A 248 29.86 11.06 -32.68
CA GLU A 248 30.74 12.20 -32.40
C GLU A 248 32.12 11.70 -31.93
N LYS A 249 33.13 11.79 -32.81
CA LYS A 249 34.53 11.51 -32.45
C LYS A 249 34.99 12.57 -31.45
N ARG A 250 35.80 12.16 -30.48
CA ARG A 250 36.35 13.11 -29.50
C ARG A 250 37.38 14.00 -30.21
N GLU A 251 37.44 15.29 -29.87
CA GLU A 251 38.41 16.25 -30.45
C GLU A 251 39.87 15.75 -30.42
N ARG A 252 40.21 14.92 -29.42
CA ARG A 252 41.53 14.30 -29.30
C ARG A 252 41.78 13.20 -30.34
N GLU A 253 40.75 12.47 -30.74
CA GLU A 253 40.83 11.46 -31.81
C GLU A 253 40.91 12.14 -33.19
N GLU A 254 40.26 13.29 -33.37
CA GLU A 254 40.37 14.11 -34.58
C GLU A 254 41.78 14.71 -34.73
N GLN A 255 42.37 15.22 -33.64
CA GLN A 255 43.77 15.69 -33.64
C GLN A 255 44.78 14.58 -33.97
N LEU A 256 44.55 13.37 -33.46
CA LEU A 256 45.41 12.23 -33.78
C LEU A 256 45.26 11.77 -35.24
N ASP A 257 44.04 11.81 -35.79
CA ASP A 257 43.80 11.51 -37.19
C ASP A 257 44.45 12.58 -38.09
N GLU A 258 44.37 13.87 -37.74
CA GLU A 258 45.05 14.97 -38.44
C GLU A 258 46.58 14.87 -38.41
N ASP A 259 47.17 14.56 -37.24
CA ASP A 259 48.61 14.37 -37.09
C ASP A 259 49.12 13.16 -37.90
N VAL A 260 48.33 12.08 -37.95
CA VAL A 260 48.63 10.89 -38.76
C VAL A 260 48.50 11.21 -40.25
N GLN A 261 47.52 12.01 -40.65
CA GLN A 261 47.34 12.43 -42.04
C GLN A 261 48.48 13.34 -42.51
N ALA A 262 48.88 14.31 -41.68
CA ALA A 262 50.02 15.18 -41.96
C ALA A 262 51.35 14.40 -42.09
N PHE A 263 51.54 13.37 -41.26
CA PHE A 263 52.71 12.50 -41.36
C PHE A 263 52.73 11.66 -42.65
N LEU A 264 51.57 11.26 -43.18
CA LEU A 264 51.47 10.51 -44.42
C LEU A 264 51.65 11.39 -45.67
N ASP A 265 51.28 12.67 -45.60
CA ASP A 265 51.44 13.62 -46.71
C ASP A 265 52.89 14.16 -46.85
N GLU A 266 53.73 14.01 -45.83
CA GLU A 266 55.17 14.34 -45.87
C GLU A 266 56.07 13.20 -46.41
N LEU A 267 55.50 12.04 -46.75
CA LEU A 267 56.19 10.82 -47.18
C LEU A 267 56.12 10.61 -48.71
#